data_AF-A0AAE0IB13-F1
#
_entry.id   AF-A0AAE0IB13-F1
#
_cell.length_a   1.000
_cell.length_b   1.000
_cell.length_c   1.000
_cell.angle_alpha   90.00
_cell.angle_beta   90.00
_cell.angle_gamma   90.00
#
_symmetry.space_group_name_H-M   'P 1'
#
loop_
_entity.id
_entity.type
_entity.pdbx_description
1 polymer ?
#
loop_
_entity_poly.entity_id
_entity_poly.type
_entity_poly.pdbx_seq_one_letter_code
_entity_poly.pdbx_strand_id
1 'polypeptide(L)'
;MKPTIITALFAGAALSSPVAPAADPTPKNLVSGALWIRAVAAPNFHKYLQTKPANEPGPAILESYTTAGQFNIESGQVVNKVSNPPLYMWVEEPADKANPPRTLATWFNTTKNPFGTFAFQGDTLSWSVPSVKRQNTAAWLVCKNQQLFINTGAYAYQTPSGCSDQTIHYYNDKTANN
;
A
#
# COMPACT_ATOMS: atom_id res chain seq x y z
N MET A 1 -72.62 -18.12 32.83
CA MET A 1 -71.46 -17.21 32.79
C MET A 1 -70.29 -17.96 32.16
N LYS A 2 -69.80 -17.51 31.00
CA LYS A 2 -68.59 -18.00 30.33
C LYS A 2 -67.82 -16.76 29.85
N PRO A 3 -66.54 -16.57 30.18
CA PRO A 3 -65.79 -15.41 29.71
C PRO A 3 -65.15 -15.71 28.35
N THR A 4 -65.26 -14.76 27.43
CA THR A 4 -64.54 -14.75 26.16
C THR A 4 -63.21 -14.04 26.39
N ILE A 5 -62.09 -14.72 26.15
CA ILE A 5 -60.74 -14.14 26.20
C ILE A 5 -60.40 -13.59 24.81
N ILE A 6 -60.11 -12.29 24.73
CA ILE A 6 -59.59 -11.64 23.52
C ILE A 6 -58.07 -11.52 23.69
N THR A 7 -57.32 -12.28 22.89
CA THR A 7 -55.85 -12.18 22.81
C THR A 7 -55.48 -11.07 21.84
N ALA A 8 -54.89 -9.97 22.32
CA ALA A 8 -54.31 -8.93 21.48
C ALA A 8 -52.88 -9.33 21.07
N LEU A 9 -52.65 -9.51 19.76
CA LEU A 9 -51.29 -9.60 19.20
C LEU A 9 -50.69 -8.19 19.10
N PHE A 10 -49.62 -7.93 19.86
CA PHE A 10 -48.76 -6.78 19.64
C PHE A 10 -47.75 -7.11 18.54
N ALA A 11 -47.92 -6.49 17.37
CA ALA A 11 -46.91 -6.50 16.32
C ALA A 11 -45.77 -5.53 16.70
N GLY A 12 -44.65 -6.05 17.17
CA GLY A 12 -43.44 -5.27 17.41
C GLY A 12 -42.78 -4.88 16.09
N ALA A 13 -42.82 -3.60 15.73
CA ALA A 13 -42.06 -3.06 14.61
C ALA A 13 -40.56 -3.06 14.97
N ALA A 14 -39.75 -3.84 14.26
CA ALA A 14 -38.30 -3.82 14.39
C ALA A 14 -37.77 -2.48 13.85
N LEU A 15 -37.18 -1.66 14.72
CA LEU A 15 -36.49 -0.44 14.35
C LEU A 15 -35.17 -0.81 13.65
N SER A 16 -35.10 -0.67 12.32
CA SER A 16 -33.84 -0.71 11.58
C SER A 16 -32.96 0.45 12.04
N SER A 17 -31.85 0.13 12.71
CA SER A 17 -30.83 1.12 13.06
C SER A 17 -30.19 1.69 11.79
N PRO A 18 -29.88 2.99 11.74
CA PRO A 18 -29.18 3.56 10.59
C PRO A 18 -27.79 2.92 10.46
N VAL A 19 -27.51 2.36 9.28
CA VAL A 19 -26.16 1.93 8.89
C VAL A 19 -25.29 3.18 8.79
N ALA A 20 -24.24 3.27 9.60
CA ALA A 20 -23.26 4.35 9.49
C ALA A 20 -22.66 4.35 8.06
N PRO A 21 -22.41 5.52 7.44
CA PRO A 21 -21.72 5.58 6.16
C PRO A 21 -20.41 4.79 6.24
N ALA A 22 -20.13 3.96 5.24
CA ALA A 22 -18.83 3.30 5.14
C ALA A 22 -17.73 4.38 5.14
N ALA A 23 -16.68 4.18 5.93
CA ALA A 23 -15.53 5.08 5.93
C ALA A 23 -14.99 5.22 4.50
N ASP A 24 -14.61 6.44 4.11
CA ASP A 24 -13.94 6.67 2.83
C ASP A 24 -12.71 5.76 2.78
N PRO A 25 -12.63 4.79 1.84
CA PRO A 25 -11.50 3.89 1.77
C PRO A 25 -10.20 4.66 1.55
N THR A 26 -10.25 5.89 1.02
CA THR A 26 -9.08 6.73 0.72
C THR A 26 -9.20 8.11 1.38
N PRO A 27 -8.92 8.22 2.69
CA PRO A 27 -9.05 9.51 3.40
C PRO A 27 -8.20 10.60 2.72
N LYS A 28 -8.81 11.75 2.42
CA LYS A 28 -8.13 12.86 1.72
C LYS A 28 -7.08 13.56 2.58
N ASN A 29 -7.31 13.61 3.88
CA ASN A 29 -6.38 14.18 4.84
C ASN A 29 -5.47 13.08 5.39
N LEU A 30 -4.21 13.42 5.61
CA LEU A 30 -3.24 12.54 6.23
C LEU A 30 -3.69 12.22 7.67
N VAL A 31 -3.83 10.92 7.97
CA VAL A 31 -4.13 10.45 9.33
C VAL A 31 -2.87 10.57 10.19
N SER A 32 -3.07 10.76 11.50
CA SER A 32 -1.95 10.97 12.41
C SER A 32 -0.95 9.81 12.35
N GLY A 33 0.34 10.14 12.21
CA GLY A 33 1.42 9.17 12.12
C GLY A 33 1.53 8.41 10.80
N ALA A 34 0.74 8.77 9.79
CA ALA A 34 0.90 8.26 8.43
C ALA A 34 1.68 9.25 7.54
N LEU A 35 2.07 8.77 6.38
CA LEU A 35 2.79 9.46 5.31
C LEU A 35 2.19 9.04 3.98
N TRP A 36 2.18 9.94 3.02
CA TRP A 36 2.04 9.57 1.61
C TRP A 36 3.38 9.02 1.12
N ILE A 37 3.39 8.08 0.17
CA ILE A 37 4.63 7.65 -0.50
C ILE A 37 4.44 7.83 -2.00
N ARG A 38 5.35 8.55 -2.67
CA ARG A 38 5.19 8.94 -4.08
C ARG A 38 6.49 8.91 -4.87
N ALA A 39 6.39 8.75 -6.19
CA ALA A 39 7.52 8.92 -7.09
C ALA A 39 7.86 10.41 -7.30
N VAL A 40 9.16 10.68 -7.44
CA VAL A 40 9.72 12.04 -7.61
C VAL A 40 10.41 12.25 -8.95
N ALA A 41 10.28 11.31 -9.89
CA ALA A 41 10.83 11.41 -11.23
C ALA A 41 9.80 11.05 -12.30
N ALA A 42 9.94 11.63 -13.49
CA ALA A 42 9.17 11.21 -14.67
C ALA A 42 9.45 9.73 -15.02
N PRO A 43 8.50 9.01 -15.62
CA PRO A 43 7.15 9.44 -16.02
C PRO A 43 6.11 9.36 -14.89
N ASN A 44 6.48 8.89 -13.70
CA ASN A 44 5.54 8.64 -12.59
C ASN A 44 5.58 9.74 -11.53
N PHE A 45 6.03 10.94 -11.90
CA PHE A 45 6.11 12.07 -10.99
C PHE A 45 4.75 12.31 -10.34
N HIS A 46 4.72 12.38 -9.00
CA HIS A 46 3.50 12.54 -8.20
C HIS A 46 2.46 11.42 -8.38
N LYS A 47 2.91 10.21 -8.74
CA LYS A 47 2.13 8.98 -8.56
C LYS A 47 2.42 8.38 -7.20
N TYR A 48 1.38 7.91 -6.52
CA TYR A 48 1.39 7.52 -5.11
C TYR A 48 1.21 6.01 -4.94
N LEU A 49 1.93 5.47 -3.97
CA LEU A 49 1.83 4.09 -3.54
C LEU A 49 0.41 3.78 -3.10
N GLN A 50 -0.14 2.71 -3.64
CA GLN A 50 -1.49 2.25 -3.35
C GLN A 50 -1.69 0.82 -3.84
N THR A 51 -2.92 0.33 -3.67
CA THR A 51 -3.43 -0.91 -4.24
C THR A 51 -4.68 -0.60 -5.07
N LYS A 52 -5.13 -1.56 -5.88
CA LYS A 52 -6.40 -1.47 -6.60
C LYS A 52 -7.16 -2.79 -6.47
N PRO A 53 -8.31 -2.85 -5.76
CA PRO A 53 -8.99 -1.76 -5.04
C PRO A 53 -8.14 -1.08 -3.94
N ALA A 54 -8.49 0.15 -3.58
CA ALA A 54 -7.71 0.95 -2.64
C ALA A 54 -7.76 0.36 -1.22
N ASN A 55 -6.58 0.25 -0.60
CA ASN A 55 -6.38 -0.23 0.77
C ASN A 55 -6.88 -1.65 1.04
N GLU A 56 -6.86 -2.49 0.00
CA GLU A 56 -7.12 -3.93 0.01
C GLU A 56 -5.86 -4.72 -0.39
N PRO A 57 -5.71 -6.00 0.01
CA PRO A 57 -4.60 -6.84 -0.43
C PRO A 57 -4.47 -6.90 -1.96
N GLY A 58 -3.24 -6.83 -2.47
CA GLY A 58 -2.99 -6.88 -3.92
C GLY A 58 -1.67 -6.25 -4.34
N PRO A 59 -1.34 -6.25 -5.64
CA PRO A 59 -0.11 -5.67 -6.15
C PRO A 59 0.07 -4.22 -5.69
N ALA A 60 1.29 -3.86 -5.31
CA ALA A 60 1.64 -2.48 -5.03
C ALA A 60 1.79 -1.75 -6.36
N ILE A 61 1.14 -0.60 -6.49
CA ILE A 61 1.17 0.23 -7.69
C ILE A 61 1.48 1.68 -7.32
N LEU A 62 1.97 2.47 -8.29
CA LEU A 62 1.99 3.93 -8.18
C LEU A 62 0.92 4.53 -9.08
N GLU A 63 -0.11 5.17 -8.52
CA GLU A 63 -1.14 5.80 -9.35
C GLU A 63 -1.62 7.16 -8.82
N SER A 64 -2.77 7.63 -9.28
CA SER A 64 -3.34 8.94 -8.94
C SER A 64 -3.31 9.23 -7.45
N TYR A 65 -3.00 10.48 -7.12
CA TYR A 65 -3.07 11.03 -5.76
C TYR A 65 -4.46 10.89 -5.13
N THR A 66 -5.52 10.78 -5.94
CA THR A 66 -6.91 10.68 -5.48
C THR A 66 -7.24 9.37 -4.77
N THR A 67 -6.43 8.33 -4.99
CA THR A 67 -6.61 7.00 -4.39
C THR A 67 -5.36 6.54 -3.64
N ALA A 68 -4.50 7.50 -3.28
CA ALA A 68 -3.25 7.24 -2.57
C ALA A 68 -3.51 6.51 -1.24
N GLY A 69 -2.68 5.49 -0.97
CA GLY A 69 -2.62 4.90 0.35
C GLY A 69 -1.86 5.82 1.32
N GLN A 70 -2.03 5.57 2.62
CA GLN A 70 -1.31 6.26 3.67
C GLN A 70 -0.54 5.24 4.50
N PHE A 71 0.76 5.44 4.67
CA PHE A 71 1.67 4.44 5.18
C PHE A 71 2.57 4.96 6.28
N ASN A 72 3.23 4.07 7.01
CA ASN A 72 4.42 4.41 7.78
C ASN A 72 5.37 3.21 7.81
N ILE A 73 6.59 3.40 8.28
CA ILE A 73 7.52 2.31 8.57
C ILE A 73 7.43 1.96 10.05
N GLU A 74 7.03 0.73 10.35
CA GLU A 74 6.97 0.22 11.71
C GLU A 74 7.76 -1.09 11.80
N SER A 75 8.79 -1.13 12.64
CA SER A 75 9.64 -2.32 12.81
C SER A 75 10.14 -2.91 11.48
N GLY A 76 10.52 -2.05 10.54
CA GLY A 76 11.04 -2.48 9.24
C GLY A 76 9.98 -2.88 8.20
N GLN A 77 8.70 -2.64 8.48
CA GLN A 77 7.59 -2.95 7.57
C GLN A 77 6.97 -1.65 7.04
N VAL A 78 6.63 -1.59 5.75
CA VAL A 78 5.70 -0.55 5.26
C VAL A 78 4.29 -0.99 5.63
N VAL A 79 3.66 -0.24 6.53
CA VAL A 79 2.32 -0.53 7.07
C VAL A 79 1.32 0.47 6.51
N ASN A 80 0.25 -0.02 5.90
CA ASN A 80 -0.91 0.79 5.53
C ASN A 80 -1.70 1.17 6.78
N LYS A 81 -1.81 2.48 7.04
CA LYS A 81 -2.42 3.06 8.25
C LYS A 81 -3.91 3.28 8.13
N VAL A 82 -4.47 3.15 6.93
CA VAL A 82 -5.91 3.39 6.66
C VAL A 82 -6.68 2.11 6.32
N SER A 83 -6.00 0.98 6.17
CA SER A 83 -6.64 -0.33 6.05
C SER A 83 -6.94 -0.95 7.42
N ASN A 84 -8.02 -1.72 7.52
CA ASN A 84 -8.34 -2.51 8.71
C ASN A 84 -8.79 -3.94 8.31
N PRO A 85 -8.01 -4.98 8.63
CA PRO A 85 -6.74 -4.96 9.36
C PRO A 85 -5.60 -4.21 8.61
N PRO A 86 -4.50 -3.85 9.29
CA PRO A 86 -3.34 -3.25 8.63
C PRO A 86 -2.79 -4.15 7.53
N LEU A 87 -2.42 -3.55 6.39
CA LEU A 87 -1.72 -4.23 5.31
C LEU A 87 -0.23 -3.93 5.38
N TYR A 88 0.59 -4.92 5.02
CA TYR A 88 2.04 -4.85 5.00
C TYR A 88 2.55 -5.07 3.60
N MET A 89 3.54 -4.29 3.18
CA MET A 89 4.18 -4.48 1.88
C MET A 89 5.12 -5.68 1.91
N TRP A 90 4.88 -6.62 1.01
CA TRP A 90 5.71 -7.78 0.72
C TRP A 90 6.63 -7.53 -0.45
N VAL A 91 7.74 -8.27 -0.45
CA VAL A 91 8.69 -8.34 -1.56
C VAL A 91 8.86 -9.80 -1.94
N GLU A 92 8.88 -10.07 -3.24
CA GLU A 92 9.18 -11.39 -3.79
C GLU A 92 10.56 -11.86 -3.34
N GLU A 93 10.60 -13.05 -2.76
CA GLU A 93 11.85 -13.71 -2.43
C GLU A 93 12.34 -14.50 -3.66
N PRO A 94 13.48 -14.13 -4.27
CA PRO A 94 13.96 -14.83 -5.46
C PRO A 94 14.52 -16.20 -5.11
N ALA A 95 14.38 -17.14 -6.06
CA ALA A 95 14.93 -18.49 -5.94
C ALA A 95 16.47 -18.47 -5.81
N ASP A 96 17.16 -17.72 -6.68
CA ASP A 96 18.58 -17.42 -6.56
C ASP A 96 18.76 -16.00 -5.99
N LYS A 97 19.21 -15.91 -4.74
CA LYS A 97 19.44 -14.64 -4.04
C LYS A 97 20.79 -14.01 -4.39
N ALA A 98 21.75 -14.80 -4.88
CA ALA A 98 23.03 -14.31 -5.34
C ALA A 98 22.92 -13.66 -6.74
N ASN A 99 22.01 -14.17 -7.59
CA ASN A 99 21.72 -13.64 -8.92
C ASN A 99 20.21 -13.41 -9.11
N PRO A 100 19.61 -12.46 -8.38
CA PRO A 100 18.18 -12.23 -8.44
C PRO A 100 17.77 -11.72 -9.84
N PRO A 101 16.52 -11.96 -10.27
CA PRO A 101 15.97 -11.32 -11.46
C PRO A 101 15.99 -9.80 -11.30
N ARG A 102 15.91 -9.07 -12.42
CA ARG A 102 16.01 -7.60 -12.43
C ARG A 102 14.90 -6.91 -11.62
N THR A 103 13.76 -7.57 -11.49
CA THR A 103 12.57 -7.11 -10.78
C THR A 103 12.23 -8.11 -9.67
N LEU A 104 11.97 -7.62 -8.45
CA LEU A 104 11.26 -8.40 -7.44
C LEU A 104 9.89 -7.77 -7.23
N ALA A 105 8.82 -8.56 -7.40
CA ALA A 105 7.46 -8.08 -7.25
C ALA A 105 7.18 -7.57 -5.84
N THR A 106 6.30 -6.57 -5.73
CA THR A 106 5.82 -6.08 -4.45
C THR A 106 4.29 -6.05 -4.41
N TRP A 107 3.73 -6.36 -3.25
CA TRP A 107 2.29 -6.44 -3.03
C TRP A 107 1.96 -6.17 -1.56
N PHE A 108 0.70 -5.96 -1.24
CA PHE A 108 0.21 -5.80 0.12
C PHE A 108 -0.55 -7.04 0.59
N ASN A 109 -0.32 -7.44 1.84
CA ASN A 109 -0.96 -8.58 2.48
C ASN A 109 -1.32 -8.26 3.93
N THR A 110 -2.21 -9.03 4.55
CA THR A 110 -2.62 -8.86 5.95
C THR A 110 -1.60 -9.42 6.95
N THR A 111 -0.61 -10.16 6.48
CA THR A 111 0.51 -10.69 7.26
C THR A 111 1.76 -9.86 7.04
N LYS A 112 2.66 -9.82 8.03
CA LYS A 112 3.94 -9.10 7.92
C LYS A 112 4.86 -9.78 6.91
N ASN A 113 5.60 -8.99 6.15
CA ASN A 113 6.59 -9.50 5.22
C ASN A 113 7.78 -10.12 5.97
N PRO A 114 8.09 -11.41 5.75
CA PRO A 114 9.24 -12.07 6.37
C PRO A 114 10.56 -11.78 5.63
N PHE A 115 10.52 -11.20 4.43
CA PHE A 115 11.67 -11.06 3.54
C PHE A 115 12.11 -9.60 3.37
N GLY A 116 13.17 -9.27 4.09
CA GLY A 116 13.83 -7.96 4.05
C GLY A 116 13.23 -6.92 4.99
N THR A 117 13.72 -5.71 4.87
CA THR A 117 13.42 -4.60 5.78
C THR A 117 13.35 -3.31 4.99
N PHE A 118 12.32 -2.53 5.27
CA PHE A 118 12.14 -1.19 4.74
C PHE A 118 12.65 -0.14 5.73
N ALA A 119 13.21 0.94 5.20
CA ALA A 119 13.62 2.11 5.98
C ALA A 119 13.52 3.37 5.11
N PHE A 120 13.29 4.52 5.74
CA PHE A 120 13.52 5.81 5.10
C PHE A 120 14.97 6.23 5.29
N GLN A 121 15.62 6.66 4.21
CA GLN A 121 16.92 7.32 4.23
C GLN A 121 16.70 8.77 3.79
N GLY A 122 16.68 9.70 4.76
CA GLY A 122 16.02 10.98 4.53
C GLY A 122 14.52 10.74 4.29
N ASP A 123 14.01 11.19 3.14
CA ASP A 123 12.64 10.92 2.70
C ASP A 123 12.52 9.70 1.78
N THR A 124 13.63 9.15 1.29
CA THR A 124 13.63 8.12 0.28
C THR A 124 13.33 6.75 0.89
N LEU A 125 12.34 6.03 0.36
CA LEU A 125 12.04 4.66 0.77
C LEU A 125 13.08 3.71 0.20
N SER A 126 13.70 2.95 1.09
CA SER A 126 14.68 1.91 0.77
C SER A 126 14.20 0.55 1.25
N TRP A 127 14.69 -0.49 0.58
CA TRP A 127 14.51 -1.88 0.99
C TRP A 127 15.82 -2.64 0.87
N SER A 128 16.11 -3.49 1.86
CA SER A 128 17.28 -4.37 1.83
C SER A 128 17.01 -5.68 2.55
N VAL A 129 17.80 -6.69 2.19
CA VAL A 129 17.88 -7.98 2.89
C VAL A 129 19.32 -8.47 2.80
N PRO A 130 19.91 -9.06 3.86
CA PRO A 130 21.34 -9.42 3.86
C PRO A 130 21.77 -10.34 2.71
N SER A 131 20.85 -11.19 2.26
CA SER A 131 21.06 -12.25 1.27
C SER A 131 20.98 -11.78 -0.18
N VAL A 132 20.46 -10.58 -0.47
CA VAL A 132 20.40 -10.01 -1.82
C VAL A 132 21.24 -8.74 -1.86
N LYS A 133 22.35 -8.77 -2.60
CA LYS A 133 23.22 -7.61 -2.76
C LYS A 133 22.67 -6.67 -3.84
N ARG A 134 22.61 -5.38 -3.53
CA ARG A 134 22.11 -4.33 -4.43
C ARG A 134 23.07 -3.15 -4.38
N GLN A 135 23.30 -2.52 -5.53
CA GLN A 135 24.11 -1.30 -5.59
C GLN A 135 23.38 -0.09 -5.00
N ASN A 136 22.05 -0.06 -5.12
CA ASN A 136 21.20 1.00 -4.59
C ASN A 136 19.96 0.38 -3.95
N THR A 137 19.81 0.53 -2.63
CA THR A 137 18.66 0.01 -1.87
C THR A 137 17.36 0.78 -2.10
N ALA A 138 17.47 1.99 -2.66
CA ALA A 138 16.36 2.88 -2.99
C ALA A 138 15.98 2.85 -4.49
N ALA A 139 16.53 1.92 -5.27
CA ALA A 139 16.15 1.78 -6.68
C ALA A 139 14.84 0.98 -6.82
N TRP A 140 13.87 1.56 -7.52
CA TRP A 140 12.57 0.95 -7.80
C TRP A 140 12.32 0.93 -9.30
N LEU A 141 11.47 0.01 -9.74
CA LEU A 141 10.94 -0.02 -11.09
C LEU A 141 9.43 0.12 -11.04
N VAL A 142 8.89 1.00 -11.87
CA VAL A 142 7.47 1.03 -12.18
C VAL A 142 7.31 0.51 -13.60
N CYS A 143 6.60 -0.61 -13.74
CA CYS A 143 6.46 -1.30 -15.00
C CYS A 143 5.01 -1.23 -15.52
N LYS A 144 4.68 -2.12 -16.47
CA LYS A 144 3.32 -2.27 -17.00
C LYS A 144 2.27 -2.30 -15.88
N ASN A 145 1.13 -1.66 -16.14
CA ASN A 145 0.02 -1.52 -15.19
C ASN A 145 0.38 -0.77 -13.90
N GLN A 146 1.41 0.09 -13.94
CA GLN A 146 1.88 0.87 -12.80
C GLN A 146 2.39 0.05 -11.61
N GLN A 147 2.64 -1.25 -11.83
CA GLN A 147 3.11 -2.12 -10.76
C GLN A 147 4.53 -1.74 -10.34
N LEU A 148 4.72 -1.70 -9.02
CA LEU A 148 5.96 -1.35 -8.37
C LEU A 148 6.78 -2.61 -8.06
N PHE A 149 8.07 -2.53 -8.38
CA PHE A 149 9.03 -3.61 -8.17
C PHE A 149 10.28 -3.04 -7.50
N ILE A 150 10.96 -3.88 -6.72
CA ILE A 150 12.35 -3.63 -6.34
C ILE A 150 13.23 -3.75 -7.59
N ASN A 151 14.07 -2.75 -7.85
CA ASN A 151 15.13 -2.87 -8.85
C ASN A 151 16.37 -3.53 -8.24
N THR A 152 16.74 -4.72 -8.70
CA THR A 152 17.93 -5.42 -8.17
C THR A 152 19.23 -4.99 -8.82
N GLY A 153 19.18 -4.30 -9.97
CA GLY A 153 20.36 -3.81 -10.65
C GLY A 153 20.61 -2.31 -10.45
N ALA A 154 21.51 -1.76 -11.28
CA ALA A 154 21.92 -0.37 -11.21
C ALA A 154 20.79 0.60 -11.62
N TYR A 155 20.53 1.61 -10.80
CA TYR A 155 19.55 2.66 -11.10
C TYR A 155 19.91 3.39 -12.40
N ALA A 156 18.91 3.63 -13.27
CA ALA A 156 19.05 4.30 -14.56
C ALA A 156 20.03 3.63 -15.55
N TYR A 157 20.35 2.34 -15.33
CA TYR A 157 21.21 1.56 -16.20
C TYR A 157 20.57 0.21 -16.54
N GLN A 158 20.45 -0.07 -17.84
CA GLN A 158 19.77 -1.27 -18.37
C GLN A 158 18.39 -1.49 -17.76
N THR A 159 17.62 -0.40 -17.63
CA THR A 159 16.21 -0.46 -17.23
C THR A 159 15.45 -1.41 -18.17
N PRO A 160 14.72 -2.41 -17.64
CA PRO A 160 13.96 -3.32 -18.49
C PRO A 160 12.98 -2.60 -19.40
N SER A 161 12.78 -3.13 -20.61
CA SER A 161 11.78 -2.61 -21.54
C SER A 161 10.38 -2.64 -20.90
N GLY A 162 9.64 -1.54 -21.04
CA GLY A 162 8.32 -1.37 -20.41
C GLY A 162 8.36 -1.03 -18.92
N CYS A 163 9.53 -0.76 -18.36
CA CYS A 163 9.71 -0.24 -17.00
C CYS A 163 10.38 1.14 -17.00
N SER A 164 10.18 1.87 -15.92
CA SER A 164 10.86 3.13 -15.62
C SER A 164 11.52 3.02 -14.25
N ASP A 165 12.79 3.39 -14.18
CA ASP A 165 13.50 3.55 -12.90
C ASP A 165 12.88 4.70 -12.10
N GLN A 166 12.76 4.49 -10.79
CA GLN A 166 12.18 5.45 -9.86
C GLN A 166 12.91 5.41 -8.51
N THR A 167 12.93 6.55 -7.84
CA THR A 167 12.99 6.62 -6.38
C THR A 167 11.62 7.04 -5.88
N ILE A 168 11.21 6.51 -4.73
CA ILE A 168 9.94 6.87 -4.10
C ILE A 168 10.21 7.40 -2.70
N HIS A 169 9.48 8.44 -2.34
CA HIS A 169 9.77 9.27 -1.18
C HIS A 169 8.51 9.45 -0.36
N TYR A 170 8.67 9.60 0.96
CA TYR A 170 7.54 10.05 1.75
C TYR A 170 7.18 11.50 1.40
N TYR A 171 5.90 11.83 1.57
CA TYR A 171 5.37 13.18 1.52
C TYR A 171 4.40 13.32 2.68
N ASN A 172 4.50 14.40 3.45
CA ASN A 172 3.85 14.54 4.77
C ASN A 172 2.96 15.78 4.88
N ASP A 173 2.56 16.37 3.76
CA ASP A 173 1.57 17.44 3.75
C ASP A 173 0.16 16.89 4.05
N LYS A 174 -0.75 17.80 4.40
CA LYS A 174 -2.12 17.49 4.79
C LYS A 174 -2.85 16.65 3.75
N THR A 175 -2.62 16.87 2.46
CA THR A 175 -3.26 16.14 1.36
C THR A 175 -2.25 15.73 0.31
N ALA A 176 -2.46 14.57 -0.32
CA ALA A 176 -1.74 14.22 -1.54
C ALA A 176 -2.03 15.24 -2.67
N ASN A 177 -1.04 15.53 -3.51
CA ASN A 177 -1.13 16.48 -4.61
C ASN A 177 -0.70 15.86 -5.95
N ASN A 178 -1.11 16.50 -7.05
CA ASN A 178 -0.70 16.17 -8.40
C ASN A 178 0.60 16.87 -8.81
#